data_AF-A0A9D8N2P8-F1
#
_entry.id   AF-A0A9D8N2P8-F1
#
_cell.length_a   1.000
_cell.length_b   1.000
_cell.length_c   1.000
_cell.angle_alpha   90.00
_cell.angle_beta   90.00
_cell.angle_gamma   90.00
#
_symmetry.space_group_name_H-M   'P 1'
#
loop_
_entity.id
_entity.type
_entity.pdbx_description
1 polymer ?
#
loop_
_entity_poly.entity_id
_entity_poly.type
_entity_poly.pdbx_seq_one_letter_code
_entity_poly.pdbx_strand_id
1 'polypeptide(L)'
;MDCHSLLEIVPKEIPSKGIFYDLLAVLFAVILLLFALVVVQGRRKFSLICRSLYSPRYRSQLLRESKPLQEWIYFFLILYAILVQGAFCFVLLEQFFPLLYEKIPPVLLLLSCIGAVATDVFLKRIAIYILSVAFECTDDGQTYAQTKFFYRLNNALLLLPLLLVAVYTHILWVLVAYAVIVITHLFLLVFRTVTLKSQQLGLFQFFLYFCTLEILPYLIVVKLIILNS
;
A
#
# COMPACT_ATOMS: atom_id res chain seq x y z
N MET A 1 -4.56 -65.10 -22.81
CA MET A 1 -3.11 -64.86 -22.68
C MET A 1 -2.72 -63.79 -23.69
N ASP A 2 -3.29 -62.58 -23.64
CA ASP A 2 -3.17 -61.51 -22.63
C ASP A 2 -1.79 -60.86 -22.62
N CYS A 3 -1.65 -59.78 -23.40
CA CYS A 3 -0.69 -58.72 -23.12
C CYS A 3 -1.12 -57.41 -23.83
N HIS A 4 -2.40 -57.06 -23.73
CA HIS A 4 -2.91 -55.73 -24.06
C HIS A 4 -3.16 -54.99 -22.73
N SER A 5 -2.09 -54.51 -22.11
CA SER A 5 -2.17 -53.48 -21.08
C SER A 5 -1.45 -52.25 -21.60
N LEU A 6 -2.14 -51.54 -22.50
CA LEU A 6 -1.89 -50.12 -22.71
C LEU A 6 -2.08 -49.46 -21.34
N LEU A 7 -0.97 -49.14 -20.69
CA LEU A 7 -0.92 -48.18 -19.61
C LEU A 7 -1.59 -46.90 -20.12
N GLU A 8 -2.86 -46.72 -19.76
CA GLU A 8 -3.50 -45.41 -19.74
C GLU A 8 -2.59 -44.51 -18.92
N ILE A 9 -1.81 -43.70 -19.63
CA ILE A 9 -1.14 -42.55 -19.06
C ILE A 9 -2.27 -41.59 -18.72
N VAL A 10 -2.87 -41.79 -17.55
CA VAL A 10 -3.78 -40.81 -16.93
C VAL A 10 -2.96 -39.52 -16.86
N PRO A 11 -3.33 -38.46 -17.60
CA PRO A 11 -2.60 -37.22 -17.53
C PRO A 11 -2.72 -36.73 -16.10
N LYS A 12 -1.59 -36.76 -15.39
CA LYS A 12 -1.46 -36.15 -14.07
C LYS A 12 -1.81 -34.67 -14.26
N GLU A 13 -2.99 -34.28 -13.81
CA GLU A 13 -3.45 -32.90 -13.88
C GLU A 13 -2.34 -32.01 -13.32
N ILE A 14 -1.83 -31.12 -14.16
CA ILE A 14 -0.84 -30.12 -13.78
C ILE A 14 -1.62 -29.12 -12.89
N PRO A 15 -1.41 -29.13 -11.57
CA PRO A 15 -2.30 -28.42 -10.67
C PRO A 15 -2.04 -26.92 -10.77
N SER A 16 -3.07 -26.16 -11.13
CA SER A 16 -3.42 -24.75 -10.82
C SER A 16 -2.36 -23.63 -10.81
N LYS A 17 -1.07 -23.88 -11.08
CA LYS A 17 -0.02 -22.86 -11.05
C LYS A 17 -0.04 -21.95 -12.29
N GLY A 18 -0.49 -22.44 -13.45
CA GLY A 18 -0.56 -21.65 -14.69
C GLY A 18 -1.48 -20.43 -14.57
N ILE A 19 -2.72 -20.66 -14.11
CA ILE A 19 -3.74 -19.61 -13.91
C ILE A 19 -3.23 -18.52 -12.94
N PHE A 20 -2.43 -18.90 -11.96
CA PHE A 20 -1.86 -17.96 -10.99
C PHE A 20 -0.85 -17.00 -11.62
N TYR A 21 0.11 -17.52 -12.40
CA TYR A 21 1.08 -16.66 -13.09
C TYR A 21 0.41 -15.78 -14.15
N ASP A 22 -0.62 -16.29 -14.83
CA ASP A 22 -1.43 -15.51 -15.79
C ASP A 22 -2.15 -14.35 -15.10
N LEU A 23 -2.78 -14.60 -13.95
CA LEU A 23 -3.46 -13.57 -13.15
C LEU A 23 -2.47 -12.49 -12.67
N LEU A 24 -1.31 -12.91 -12.18
CA LEU A 24 -0.29 -12.02 -11.63
C LEU A 24 0.36 -11.20 -12.75
N ALA A 25 0.53 -11.78 -13.95
CA ALA A 25 0.95 -11.06 -15.15
C ALA A 25 -0.09 -10.02 -15.60
N VAL A 26 -1.38 -10.36 -15.60
CA VAL A 26 -2.47 -9.41 -15.89
C VAL A 26 -2.48 -8.28 -14.87
N LEU A 27 -2.31 -8.57 -13.57
CA LEU A 27 -2.22 -7.56 -12.52
C LEU A 27 -1.04 -6.61 -12.76
N PHE A 28 0.15 -7.12 -13.08
CA PHE A 28 1.29 -6.29 -13.41
C PHE A 28 1.06 -5.44 -14.67
N ALA A 29 0.44 -6.00 -15.71
CA ALA A 29 0.08 -5.25 -16.90
C ALA A 29 -0.86 -4.08 -16.57
N VAL A 30 -1.86 -4.30 -15.72
CA VAL A 30 -2.77 -3.25 -15.23
C VAL A 30 -2.01 -2.19 -14.41
N ILE A 31 -1.11 -2.60 -13.51
CA ILE A 31 -0.29 -1.68 -12.71
C ILE A 31 0.60 -0.81 -13.62
N LEU A 32 1.25 -1.41 -14.62
CA LEU A 32 2.09 -0.69 -15.58
C LEU A 32 1.27 0.23 -16.47
N LEU A 33 0.07 -0.18 -16.89
CA LEU A 33 -0.85 0.66 -17.65
C LEU A 33 -1.27 1.88 -16.83
N LEU A 34 -1.65 1.70 -15.56
CA LEU A 34 -1.99 2.79 -14.65
C LEU A 34 -0.79 3.72 -14.43
N PHE A 35 0.40 3.16 -14.26
CA PHE A 35 1.63 3.95 -14.15
C PHE A 35 1.88 4.78 -15.41
N ALA A 36 1.76 4.18 -16.60
CA ALA A 36 1.91 4.87 -17.87
C ALA A 36 0.87 6.00 -18.03
N LEU A 37 -0.40 5.75 -17.69
CA LEU A 37 -1.46 6.76 -17.72
C LEU A 37 -1.16 7.94 -16.80
N VAL A 38 -0.73 7.67 -15.58
CA VAL A 38 -0.33 8.69 -14.60
C VAL A 38 0.84 9.53 -15.14
N VAL A 39 1.85 8.90 -15.71
CA VAL A 39 3.01 9.58 -16.28
C VAL A 39 2.59 10.42 -17.48
N VAL A 40 1.76 9.90 -18.39
CA VAL A 40 1.34 10.62 -19.61
C VAL A 40 0.44 11.81 -19.28
N GLN A 41 -0.60 11.63 -18.47
CA GLN A 41 -1.56 12.69 -18.15
C GLN A 41 -0.99 13.74 -17.17
N GLY A 42 -0.02 13.34 -16.34
CA GLY A 42 0.42 14.15 -15.21
C GLY A 42 1.92 14.38 -15.10
N ARG A 43 2.68 14.40 -16.20
CA ARG A 43 4.16 14.54 -16.19
C ARG A 43 4.68 15.57 -15.18
N ARG A 44 4.07 16.76 -15.18
CA ARG A 44 4.44 17.85 -14.25
C ARG A 44 4.18 17.48 -12.79
N LYS A 45 3.00 16.92 -12.49
CA LYS A 45 2.62 16.53 -11.12
C LYS A 45 3.42 15.33 -10.63
N PHE A 46 3.63 14.33 -11.49
CA PHE A 46 4.48 13.18 -11.18
C PHE A 46 5.91 13.61 -10.85
N SER A 47 6.50 14.50 -11.66
CA SER A 47 7.82 15.06 -11.38
C SER A 47 7.88 15.80 -10.05
N LEU A 48 6.84 16.58 -9.72
CA LEU A 48 6.73 17.26 -8.43
C LEU A 48 6.62 16.25 -7.28
N ILE A 49 5.87 15.16 -7.43
CA ILE A 49 5.72 14.13 -6.39
C ILE A 49 7.06 13.42 -6.15
N CYS A 50 7.80 13.03 -7.19
CA CYS A 50 9.13 12.46 -7.04
C CYS A 50 10.10 13.45 -6.37
N ARG A 51 10.03 14.74 -6.73
CA ARG A 51 10.85 15.80 -6.11
C ARG A 51 10.46 16.10 -4.65
N SER A 52 9.21 15.84 -4.27
CA SER A 52 8.70 16.04 -2.91
C SER A 52 9.36 15.13 -1.87
N LEU A 53 9.98 14.02 -2.30
CA LEU A 53 10.81 13.18 -1.43
C LEU A 53 12.02 13.95 -0.91
N TYR A 54 12.72 14.65 -1.81
CA TYR A 54 14.01 15.26 -1.51
C TYR A 54 13.90 16.68 -0.97
N SER A 55 12.96 17.47 -1.45
CA SER A 55 12.89 18.90 -1.07
C SER A 55 11.53 19.32 -0.48
N PRO A 56 11.54 19.97 0.71
CA PRO A 56 10.33 20.41 1.40
C PRO A 56 9.60 21.52 0.64
N ARG A 57 10.33 22.28 -0.21
CA ARG A 57 9.77 23.38 -1.01
C ARG A 57 8.79 22.88 -2.08
N TYR A 58 9.10 21.76 -2.73
CA TYR A 58 8.18 21.17 -3.71
C TYR A 58 6.97 20.54 -3.03
N ARG A 59 7.10 20.09 -1.78
CA ARG A 59 5.99 19.57 -0.99
C ARG A 59 4.99 20.66 -0.60
N SER A 60 5.47 21.80 -0.10
CA SER A 60 4.59 22.92 0.24
C SER A 60 3.92 23.52 -1.01
N GLN A 61 4.61 23.50 -2.15
CA GLN A 61 4.02 23.83 -3.44
C GLN A 61 2.92 22.84 -3.85
N LEU A 62 3.17 21.53 -3.71
CA LEU A 62 2.18 20.49 -3.95
C LEU A 62 0.96 20.63 -3.06
N LEU A 63 1.14 20.87 -1.75
CA LEU A 63 0.03 21.04 -0.80
C LEU A 63 -0.85 22.25 -1.16
N ARG A 64 -0.25 23.34 -1.65
CA ARG A 64 -0.98 24.54 -2.11
C ARG A 64 -1.69 24.35 -3.45
N GLU A 65 -1.06 23.64 -4.38
CA GLU A 65 -1.61 23.39 -5.73
C GLU A 65 -2.56 22.18 -5.78
N SER A 66 -2.50 21.27 -4.81
CA SER A 66 -3.29 20.05 -4.80
C SER A 66 -4.67 20.27 -4.17
N LYS A 67 -5.71 20.26 -5.00
CA LYS A 67 -7.07 19.92 -4.54
C LYS A 67 -7.28 18.42 -4.79
N PRO A 68 -6.99 17.54 -3.81
CA PRO A 68 -6.92 16.09 -4.01
C PRO A 68 -8.25 15.44 -4.43
N LEU A 69 -9.38 16.15 -4.28
CA LEU A 69 -10.71 15.67 -4.68
C LEU A 69 -11.16 16.16 -6.06
N GLN A 70 -10.45 17.12 -6.68
CA GLN A 70 -10.92 17.75 -7.91
C GLN A 70 -10.23 17.20 -9.17
N GLU A 71 -9.17 16.40 -9.03
CA GLU A 71 -8.43 15.89 -10.17
C GLU A 71 -8.41 14.36 -10.19
N TRP A 72 -8.89 13.81 -11.31
CA TRP A 72 -8.92 12.39 -11.65
C TRP A 72 -7.56 11.70 -11.48
N ILE A 73 -6.46 12.45 -11.60
CA ILE A 73 -5.13 11.89 -11.45
C ILE A 73 -4.85 11.36 -10.04
N TYR A 74 -5.40 11.99 -8.99
CA TYR A 74 -5.24 11.49 -7.62
C TYR A 74 -5.97 10.16 -7.40
N PHE A 75 -7.07 9.94 -8.12
CA PHE A 75 -7.79 8.67 -8.10
C PHE A 75 -6.96 7.55 -8.75
N PHE A 76 -6.36 7.79 -9.92
CA PHE A 76 -5.47 6.79 -10.53
C PHE A 76 -4.23 6.51 -9.67
N LEU A 77 -3.69 7.54 -9.02
CA LEU A 77 -2.56 7.43 -8.10
C LEU A 77 -2.90 6.62 -6.84
N ILE A 78 -4.08 6.81 -6.23
CA ILE A 78 -4.48 6.02 -5.07
C ILE A 78 -4.73 4.56 -5.44
N LEU A 79 -5.37 4.32 -6.58
CA LEU A 79 -5.63 2.98 -7.08
C LEU A 79 -4.31 2.24 -7.36
N TYR A 80 -3.37 2.90 -8.04
CA TYR A 80 -2.02 2.38 -8.25
C TYR A 80 -1.35 1.99 -6.92
N ALA A 81 -1.39 2.87 -5.91
CA ALA A 81 -0.76 2.59 -4.62
C ALA A 81 -1.40 1.39 -3.89
N ILE A 82 -2.72 1.27 -3.93
CA ILE A 82 -3.47 0.16 -3.33
C ILE A 82 -3.11 -1.16 -4.04
N LEU A 83 -3.07 -1.19 -5.37
CA LEU A 83 -2.77 -2.39 -6.13
C LEU A 83 -1.34 -2.90 -5.86
N VAL A 84 -0.35 -2.00 -5.87
CA VAL A 84 1.05 -2.39 -5.61
C VAL A 84 1.23 -2.90 -4.17
N GLN A 85 0.63 -2.23 -3.19
CA GLN A 85 0.73 -2.66 -1.78
C GLN A 85 -0.06 -3.95 -1.51
N GLY A 86 -1.22 -4.12 -2.14
CA GLY A 86 -2.00 -5.35 -2.07
C GLY A 86 -1.27 -6.54 -2.69
N ALA A 87 -0.68 -6.36 -3.87
CA ALA A 87 0.13 -7.38 -4.53
C ALA A 87 1.35 -7.76 -3.68
N PHE A 88 2.00 -6.78 -3.05
CA PHE A 88 3.09 -7.05 -2.12
C PHE A 88 2.65 -7.81 -0.87
N CYS A 89 1.51 -7.43 -0.27
CA CYS A 89 0.94 -8.14 0.87
C CYS A 89 0.63 -9.61 0.53
N PHE A 90 0.14 -9.86 -0.69
CA PHE A 90 -0.09 -11.21 -1.18
C PHE A 90 1.21 -12.04 -1.25
N VAL A 91 2.28 -11.48 -1.84
CA VAL A 91 3.60 -12.15 -1.91
C VAL A 91 4.17 -12.43 -0.50
N LEU A 92 3.94 -11.53 0.46
CA LEU A 92 4.34 -11.76 1.85
C LEU A 92 3.58 -12.93 2.49
N LEU A 93 2.27 -13.02 2.27
CA LEU A 93 1.46 -14.12 2.82
C LEU A 93 1.87 -15.47 2.23
N GLU A 94 2.17 -15.51 0.94
CA GLU A 94 2.68 -16.73 0.27
C GLU A 94 3.97 -17.23 0.93
N GLN A 95 4.90 -16.33 1.26
CA GLN A 95 6.20 -16.70 1.81
C GLN A 95 6.18 -17.03 3.31
N PHE A 96 5.41 -16.30 4.13
CA PHE A 96 5.41 -16.48 5.59
C PHE A 96 4.28 -17.37 6.12
N PHE A 97 3.18 -17.49 5.39
CA PHE A 97 1.99 -18.24 5.83
C PHE A 97 1.52 -19.25 4.77
N PRO A 98 2.37 -20.25 4.42
CA PRO A 98 2.03 -21.23 3.38
C PRO A 98 0.75 -22.02 3.71
N LEU A 99 0.45 -22.23 5.00
CA LEU A 99 -0.76 -22.90 5.47
C LEU A 99 -2.07 -22.16 5.13
N LEU A 100 -2.05 -20.82 5.06
CA LEU A 100 -3.22 -20.05 4.60
C LEU A 100 -3.37 -20.12 3.08
N TYR A 101 -2.25 -20.15 2.37
CA TYR A 101 -2.21 -20.24 0.92
C TYR A 101 -2.77 -21.56 0.40
N GLU A 102 -2.52 -22.67 1.09
CA GLU A 102 -3.08 -23.99 0.72
C GLU A 102 -4.60 -24.10 0.92
N LYS A 103 -5.16 -23.34 1.88
CA LYS A 103 -6.57 -23.44 2.25
C LYS A 103 -7.48 -22.50 1.46
N ILE A 104 -6.96 -21.38 0.96
CA ILE A 104 -7.75 -20.32 0.33
C ILE A 104 -7.37 -20.22 -1.15
N PRO A 105 -8.34 -20.16 -2.08
CA PRO A 105 -8.03 -20.00 -3.49
C PRO A 105 -7.23 -18.70 -3.74
N PRO A 106 -6.18 -18.74 -4.58
CA PRO A 106 -5.21 -17.65 -4.71
C PRO A 106 -5.84 -16.33 -5.18
N VAL A 107 -6.88 -16.40 -6.02
CA VAL A 107 -7.64 -15.23 -6.47
C VAL A 107 -8.32 -14.53 -5.30
N LEU A 108 -8.96 -15.29 -4.42
CA LEU A 108 -9.67 -14.75 -3.25
C LEU A 108 -8.68 -14.19 -2.22
N LEU A 109 -7.52 -14.83 -2.07
CA LEU A 109 -6.45 -14.34 -1.21
C LEU A 109 -5.92 -12.99 -1.74
N LEU A 110 -5.65 -12.88 -3.04
CA LEU A 110 -5.21 -11.62 -3.64
C LEU A 110 -6.26 -10.50 -3.48
N LEU A 111 -7.53 -10.81 -3.77
CA LEU A 111 -8.63 -9.85 -3.61
C LEU A 111 -8.78 -9.39 -2.15
N SER A 112 -8.62 -10.31 -1.19
CA SER A 112 -8.69 -9.98 0.23
C SER A 112 -7.50 -9.13 0.68
N CYS A 113 -6.28 -9.37 0.16
CA CYS A 113 -5.13 -8.49 0.39
C CYS A 113 -5.37 -7.06 -0.15
N ILE A 114 -5.83 -6.94 -1.40
CA ILE A 114 -6.14 -5.64 -2.01
C ILE A 114 -7.26 -4.94 -1.22
N GLY A 115 -8.31 -5.67 -0.86
CA GLY A 115 -9.43 -5.16 -0.06
C GLY A 115 -9.01 -4.71 1.33
N ALA A 116 -8.13 -5.46 2.00
CA ALA A 116 -7.60 -5.09 3.32
C ALA A 116 -6.77 -3.81 3.25
N VAL A 117 -5.90 -3.67 2.24
CA VAL A 117 -5.11 -2.45 2.03
C VAL A 117 -6.01 -1.26 1.69
N ALA A 118 -7.01 -1.45 0.83
CA ALA A 118 -7.98 -0.41 0.50
C ALA A 118 -8.72 0.06 1.77
N THR A 119 -9.22 -0.90 2.56
CA THR A 119 -9.93 -0.62 3.82
C THR A 119 -9.05 0.14 4.81
N ASP A 120 -7.77 -0.25 4.97
CA ASP A 120 -6.80 0.48 5.80
C ASP A 120 -6.64 1.93 5.36
N VAL A 121 -6.51 2.16 4.05
CA VAL A 121 -6.35 3.50 3.46
C VAL A 121 -7.57 4.36 3.75
N PHE A 122 -8.78 3.86 3.49
CA PHE A 122 -10.01 4.63 3.69
C PHE A 122 -10.32 4.85 5.16
N LEU A 123 -10.16 3.82 6.00
CA LEU A 123 -10.42 3.92 7.44
C LEU A 123 -9.51 4.96 8.10
N LYS A 124 -8.21 4.95 7.79
CA LYS A 124 -7.27 5.97 8.29
C LYS A 124 -7.62 7.37 7.81
N ARG A 125 -8.06 7.50 6.55
CA ARG A 125 -8.45 8.80 6.00
C ARG A 125 -9.70 9.36 6.70
N ILE A 126 -10.69 8.50 6.95
CA ILE A 126 -11.91 8.86 7.69
C ILE A 126 -11.56 9.23 9.14
N ALA A 127 -10.72 8.45 9.81
CA ALA A 127 -10.30 8.73 11.18
C ALA A 127 -9.60 10.09 11.30
N ILE A 128 -8.68 10.41 10.38
CA ILE A 128 -8.00 11.72 10.34
C ILE A 128 -9.03 12.84 10.13
N TYR A 129 -9.99 12.64 9.23
CA TYR A 129 -11.04 13.63 8.98
C TYR A 129 -11.90 13.88 10.24
N ILE A 130 -12.41 12.82 10.88
CA ILE A 130 -13.23 12.91 12.09
C ILE A 130 -12.47 13.65 13.20
N LEU A 131 -11.20 13.29 13.43
CA LEU A 131 -10.38 13.94 14.45
C LEU A 131 -10.10 15.41 14.10
N SER A 132 -9.83 15.72 12.83
CA SER A 132 -9.60 17.09 12.40
C SER A 132 -10.82 18.00 12.60
N VAL A 133 -12.03 17.45 12.43
CA VAL A 133 -13.29 18.15 12.70
C VAL A 133 -13.54 18.27 14.21
N ALA A 134 -13.31 17.20 14.97
CA ALA A 134 -13.54 17.17 16.41
C ALA A 134 -12.64 18.15 17.20
N PHE A 135 -11.43 18.41 16.71
CA PHE A 135 -10.47 19.33 17.34
C PHE A 135 -10.41 20.71 16.68
N GLU A 136 -11.31 21.01 15.72
CA GLU A 136 -11.33 22.28 14.97
C GLU A 136 -9.99 22.61 14.25
N CYS A 137 -9.14 21.60 14.03
CA CYS A 137 -7.85 21.71 13.33
C CYS A 137 -7.95 21.11 11.91
N THR A 138 -8.95 21.55 11.14
CA THR A 138 -9.25 21.00 9.81
C THR A 138 -8.13 21.22 8.80
N ASP A 139 -7.47 22.39 8.81
CA ASP A 139 -6.37 22.72 7.90
C ASP A 139 -5.11 21.86 8.14
N ASP A 140 -4.76 21.66 9.42
CA ASP A 140 -3.64 20.79 9.81
C ASP A 140 -3.92 19.32 9.53
N GLY A 141 -5.16 18.88 9.77
CA GLY A 141 -5.62 17.52 9.46
C GLY A 141 -5.57 17.22 7.97
N GLN A 142 -5.99 18.15 7.11
CA GLN A 142 -5.90 18.01 5.66
C GLN A 142 -4.45 17.97 5.18
N THR A 143 -3.60 18.86 5.70
CA THR A 143 -2.17 18.89 5.38
C THR A 143 -1.47 17.58 5.76
N TYR A 144 -1.82 17.02 6.91
CA TYR A 144 -1.33 15.72 7.36
C TYR A 144 -1.83 14.57 6.48
N ALA A 145 -3.11 14.54 6.15
CA ALA A 145 -3.69 13.51 5.28
C ALA A 145 -3.04 13.52 3.88
N GLN A 146 -2.83 14.69 3.29
CA GLN A 146 -2.14 14.85 2.00
C GLN A 146 -0.67 14.42 2.08
N THR A 147 0.01 14.81 3.16
CA THR A 147 1.39 14.40 3.43
C THR A 147 1.52 12.87 3.50
N LYS A 148 0.62 12.20 4.24
CA LYS A 148 0.58 10.73 4.37
C LYS A 148 0.25 10.06 3.02
N PHE A 149 -0.64 10.65 2.23
CA PHE A 149 -0.95 10.20 0.88
C PHE A 149 0.29 10.22 -0.04
N PHE A 150 1.03 11.33 -0.09
CA PHE A 150 2.24 11.42 -0.91
C PHE A 150 3.33 10.43 -0.47
N TYR A 151 3.49 10.20 0.83
CA TYR A 151 4.42 9.16 1.31
C TYR A 151 4.00 7.76 0.85
N ARG A 152 2.71 7.43 0.97
CA ARG A 152 2.20 6.13 0.53
C ARG A 152 2.43 5.91 -0.97
N LEU A 153 2.22 6.95 -1.78
CA LEU A 153 2.48 6.88 -3.21
C LEU A 153 3.96 6.67 -3.53
N ASN A 154 4.84 7.44 -2.91
CA ASN A 154 6.28 7.28 -3.13
C ASN A 154 6.77 5.90 -2.71
N ASN A 155 6.24 5.36 -1.61
CA ASN A 155 6.53 3.98 -1.21
C ASN A 155 6.04 2.99 -2.28
N ALA A 156 4.82 3.13 -2.81
CA ALA A 156 4.33 2.29 -3.89
C ALA A 156 5.17 2.39 -5.19
N LEU A 157 5.76 3.55 -5.49
CA LEU A 157 6.67 3.71 -6.63
C LEU A 157 7.98 2.94 -6.41
N LEU A 158 8.55 3.00 -5.21
CA LEU A 158 9.78 2.27 -4.86
C LEU A 158 9.53 0.76 -4.72
N LEU A 159 8.32 0.38 -4.32
CA LEU A 159 7.93 -1.00 -4.11
C LEU A 159 7.73 -1.77 -5.42
N LEU A 160 7.33 -1.10 -6.49
CA LEU A 160 7.10 -1.74 -7.79
C LEU A 160 8.31 -2.53 -8.33
N PRO A 161 9.52 -1.95 -8.48
CA PRO A 161 10.67 -2.71 -8.97
C PRO A 161 11.05 -3.85 -8.02
N LEU A 162 10.88 -3.64 -6.72
CA LEU A 162 11.16 -4.65 -5.70
C LEU A 162 10.19 -5.83 -5.78
N LEU A 163 8.92 -5.55 -6.03
CA LEU A 163 7.87 -6.54 -6.22
C LEU A 163 8.14 -7.41 -7.45
N LEU A 164 8.60 -6.82 -8.56
CA LEU A 164 9.02 -7.58 -9.74
C LEU A 164 10.13 -8.57 -9.38
N VAL A 165 11.19 -8.11 -8.72
CA VAL A 165 12.28 -8.99 -8.29
C VAL A 165 11.79 -10.07 -7.31
N ALA A 166 10.92 -9.72 -6.37
CA ALA A 166 10.34 -10.64 -5.38
C ALA A 166 9.65 -11.84 -6.06
N VAL A 167 8.81 -11.56 -7.05
CA VAL A 167 8.00 -12.55 -7.74
C VAL A 167 8.86 -13.50 -8.57
N TYR A 168 9.88 -12.99 -9.27
CA TYR A 168 10.69 -13.83 -10.15
C TYR A 168 11.81 -14.60 -9.43
N THR A 169 12.32 -14.07 -8.33
CA THR A 169 13.47 -14.68 -7.64
C THR A 169 13.07 -15.52 -6.44
N HIS A 170 11.89 -15.30 -5.83
CA HIS A 170 11.49 -15.90 -4.56
C HIS A 170 12.51 -15.73 -3.41
N ILE A 171 13.39 -14.73 -3.51
CA ILE A 171 14.50 -14.54 -2.57
C ILE A 171 14.05 -13.71 -1.35
N LEU A 172 14.25 -14.25 -0.13
CA LEU A 172 13.99 -13.58 1.16
C LEU A 172 14.75 -12.25 1.34
N TRP A 173 15.89 -12.06 0.68
CA TRP A 173 16.64 -10.79 0.69
C TRP A 173 15.83 -9.59 0.17
N VAL A 174 14.83 -9.84 -0.68
CA VAL A 174 13.91 -8.80 -1.18
C VAL A 174 13.06 -8.23 -0.05
N LEU A 175 12.73 -9.05 0.94
CA LEU A 175 12.01 -8.67 2.15
C LEU A 175 12.87 -7.84 3.12
N VAL A 176 14.16 -8.19 3.23
CA VAL A 176 15.13 -7.39 3.99
C VAL A 176 15.34 -6.03 3.33
N ALA A 177 15.47 -5.98 2.01
CA ALA A 177 15.54 -4.72 1.26
C ALA A 177 14.27 -3.87 1.43
N TYR A 178 13.08 -4.50 1.45
CA TYR A 178 11.84 -3.79 1.73
C TYR A 178 11.77 -3.28 3.16
N ALA A 179 12.15 -4.09 4.15
CA ALA A 179 12.18 -3.69 5.55
C ALA A 179 13.08 -2.47 5.76
N VAL A 180 14.26 -2.46 5.12
CA VAL A 180 15.17 -1.30 5.14
C VAL A 180 14.49 -0.08 4.49
N ILE A 181 13.85 -0.20 3.34
CA ILE A 181 13.15 0.92 2.67
C ILE A 181 12.01 1.46 3.55
N VAL A 182 11.19 0.59 4.14
CA VAL A 182 10.08 0.97 5.04
C VAL A 182 10.59 1.61 6.32
N ILE A 183 11.62 1.06 6.95
CA ILE A 183 12.24 1.65 8.15
C ILE A 183 12.81 3.02 7.82
N THR A 184 13.49 3.17 6.69
CA THR A 184 14.06 4.46 6.26
C THR A 184 12.95 5.47 5.95
N HIS A 185 11.85 5.03 5.33
CA HIS A 185 10.68 5.88 5.06
C HIS A 185 9.92 6.28 6.33
N LEU A 186 9.70 5.35 7.27
CA LEU A 186 9.09 5.62 8.57
C LEU A 186 9.97 6.58 9.39
N PHE A 187 11.28 6.34 9.40
CA PHE A 187 12.24 7.22 10.06
C PHE A 187 12.21 8.63 9.46
N LEU A 188 12.20 8.77 8.14
CA LEU A 188 12.06 10.06 7.46
C LEU A 188 10.73 10.75 7.72
N LEU A 189 9.64 9.99 7.86
CA LEU A 189 8.32 10.52 8.19
C LEU A 189 8.31 11.04 9.63
N VAL A 190 8.72 10.23 10.60
CA VAL A 190 8.79 10.58 12.02
C VAL A 190 9.72 11.76 12.23
N PHE A 191 10.95 11.70 11.70
CA PHE A 191 11.94 12.77 11.80
C PHE A 191 11.37 14.09 11.27
N ARG A 192 10.79 14.10 10.07
CA ARG A 192 10.25 15.34 9.48
C ARG A 192 9.00 15.85 10.21
N THR A 193 8.12 14.98 10.69
CA THR A 193 6.97 15.41 11.49
C THR A 193 7.37 16.00 12.85
N VAL A 194 8.45 15.46 13.43
CA VAL A 194 9.09 15.99 14.64
C VAL A 194 9.74 17.35 14.38
N THR A 195 10.48 17.52 13.28
CA THR A 195 11.12 18.81 12.93
C THR A 195 10.11 19.90 12.62
N LEU A 196 8.98 19.58 11.98
CA LEU A 196 7.94 20.56 11.65
C LEU A 196 7.15 21.05 12.88
N LYS A 197 7.02 20.23 13.94
CA LYS A 197 6.26 20.59 15.16
C LYS A 197 7.12 21.08 16.33
N SER A 198 8.44 20.90 16.29
CA SER A 198 9.39 21.42 17.28
C SER A 198 9.29 22.95 17.50
N GLN A 199 8.65 23.70 16.62
CA GLN A 199 8.47 25.16 16.81
C GLN A 199 7.19 25.55 17.56
N GLN A 200 6.21 24.66 17.77
CA GLN A 200 4.93 25.04 18.41
C GLN A 200 4.32 24.01 19.38
N LEU A 201 4.68 22.72 19.32
CA LEU A 201 4.16 21.70 20.24
C LEU A 201 5.27 20.73 20.65
N GLY A 202 5.34 20.41 21.95
CA GLY A 202 6.36 19.52 22.50
C GLY A 202 6.35 18.13 21.85
N LEU A 203 7.53 17.56 21.59
CA LEU A 203 7.75 16.27 20.92
C LEU A 203 6.91 15.12 21.53
N PHE A 204 6.70 15.19 22.85
CA PHE A 204 5.91 14.24 23.60
C PHE A 204 4.43 14.23 23.19
N GLN A 205 3.85 15.42 22.98
CA GLN A 205 2.45 15.60 22.63
C GLN A 205 2.18 15.16 21.18
N PHE A 206 3.17 15.32 20.29
CA PHE A 206 3.11 14.80 18.93
C PHE A 206 3.17 13.28 18.88
N PHE A 207 4.09 12.65 19.62
CA PHE A 207 4.19 11.19 19.71
C PHE A 207 2.90 10.57 20.24
N LEU A 208 2.37 11.12 21.34
CA LEU A 208 1.12 10.66 21.93
C LEU A 208 -0.05 10.82 20.95
N TYR A 209 -0.12 11.93 20.20
CA TYR A 209 -1.11 12.12 19.14
C TYR A 209 -0.98 11.11 17.99
N PHE A 210 0.24 10.81 17.54
CA PHE A 210 0.50 9.89 16.44
C PHE A 210 0.10 8.45 16.80
N CYS A 211 0.51 8.01 17.99
CA CYS A 211 0.14 6.71 18.54
C CYS A 211 -1.38 6.61 18.74
N THR A 212 -2.04 7.67 19.20
CA THR A 212 -3.49 7.67 19.35
C THR A 212 -4.18 7.65 17.98
N LEU A 213 -3.76 8.48 17.02
CA LEU A 213 -4.33 8.49 15.66
C LEU A 213 -4.16 7.18 14.90
N GLU A 214 -3.04 6.49 15.11
CA GLU A 214 -2.71 5.27 14.38
C GLU A 214 -3.28 4.02 15.06
N ILE A 215 -3.31 3.96 16.40
CA ILE A 215 -3.77 2.77 17.16
C ILE A 215 -5.28 2.83 17.47
N LEU A 216 -5.86 4.01 17.69
CA LEU A 216 -7.28 4.18 18.01
C LEU A 216 -8.25 3.59 16.98
N PRO A 217 -8.06 3.73 15.64
CA PRO A 217 -8.99 3.11 14.69
C PRO A 217 -9.01 1.58 14.82
N TYR A 218 -7.88 0.95 15.15
CA TYR A 218 -7.82 -0.49 15.40
C TYR A 218 -8.53 -0.86 16.72
N LEU A 219 -8.37 -0.05 17.77
CA LEU A 219 -9.08 -0.26 19.04
C LEU A 219 -10.60 -0.13 18.91
N ILE A 220 -11.09 0.81 18.11
CA ILE A 220 -12.53 0.97 17.84
C ILE A 220 -13.08 -0.26 17.11
N VAL A 221 -12.37 -0.77 16.09
CA VAL A 221 -12.78 -1.98 15.37
C VAL A 221 -12.83 -3.19 16.30
N VAL A 222 -11.79 -3.39 17.13
CA VAL A 222 -11.77 -4.48 18.12
C VAL A 222 -12.92 -4.37 19.11
N LYS A 223 -13.19 -3.16 19.62
CA LYS A 223 -14.29 -2.94 20.55
C LYS A 223 -15.66 -3.22 19.93
N LEU A 224 -15.89 -2.85 18.67
CA LEU A 224 -17.14 -3.15 17.96
C LEU A 224 -17.33 -4.66 17.74
N ILE A 225 -16.25 -5.38 17.43
CA ILE A 225 -16.31 -6.84 17.27
C ILE A 225 -16.65 -7.52 18.60
N ILE A 226 -16.03 -7.10 19.70
CA ILE A 226 -16.27 -7.68 21.04
C ILE A 226 -17.67 -7.34 21.55
N LEU A 227 -18.18 -6.13 21.29
CA LEU A 227 -19.50 -5.70 21.77
C LEU A 227 -20.66 -6.39 21.02
N ASN A 228 -20.41 -6.85 19.79
CA ASN A 228 -21.42 -7.50 18.94
C ASN A 228 -21.29 -9.03 18.92
N SER A 229 -20.45 -9.59 19.80
CA SER A 229 -20.25 -11.02 20.02
C SER A 229 -20.63 -11.40 21.44
#